data_AF-A0A6I6AE55-F1
#
_entry.id   AF-A0A6I6AE55-F1
#
_cell.length_a   1.000
_cell.length_b   1.000
_cell.length_c   1.000
_cell.angle_alpha   90.00
_cell.angle_beta   90.00
_cell.angle_gamma   90.00
#
_symmetry.space_group_name_H-M   'P 1'
#
loop_
_entity.id
_entity.type
_entity.pdbx_description
1 polymer ?
#
loop_
_entity_poly.entity_id
_entity_poly.type
_entity_poly.pdbx_seq_one_letter_code
_entity_poly.pdbx_strand_id
1 'polypeptide(L)' 'MKQSDLNRAVALATGETIATVKRLGFLLAEPHESVDPDSETSGPLVIDWDELDNQRMITQAEGLNHVPSWV' A
#
# COMPACT_ATOMS: atom_id res chain seq x y z
N MET A 1 7.65 17.62 13.31
CA MET A 1 7.34 17.84 11.88
C MET A 1 5.96 18.49 11.79
N LYS A 2 5.74 19.51 10.96
CA LYS A 2 4.39 20.11 10.79
C LYS A 2 3.60 19.29 9.77
N GLN A 3 2.27 19.39 9.80
CA GLN A 3 1.39 18.74 8.81
C GLN A 3 1.74 19.14 7.36
N SER A 4 2.19 20.38 7.14
CA SER A 4 2.67 20.86 5.85
C SER A 4 3.88 20.07 5.32
N ASP A 5 4.77 19.68 6.23
CA ASP A 5 6.01 18.98 5.89
C ASP A 5 5.69 17.52 5.59
N LEU A 6 4.80 16.90 6.37
CA LEU A 6 4.26 15.55 6.10
C LEU A 6 3.58 15.48 4.73
N ASN A 7 2.67 16.42 4.45
CA ASN A 7 1.95 16.44 3.19
C ASN A 7 2.89 16.59 1.99
N ARG A 8 3.96 17.38 2.13
CA ARG A 8 4.98 17.53 1.09
C ARG A 8 5.79 16.25 0.92
N ALA A 9 6.16 15.58 2.00
CA ALA A 9 6.90 14.32 1.95
C ALA A 9 6.08 13.20 1.27
N VAL A 10 4.80 13.06 1.62
CA VAL A 10 3.89 12.07 1.00
C VAL A 10 3.73 12.36 -0.49
N ALA A 11 3.46 13.61 -0.87
CA ALA A 11 3.33 14.00 -2.28
C ALA A 11 4.60 13.69 -3.09
N LEU A 12 5.79 13.94 -2.51
CA LEU A 12 7.06 13.61 -3.16
C LEU A 12 7.28 12.10 -3.33
N ALA A 13 6.86 11.29 -2.35
CA ALA A 13 7.05 9.85 -2.40
C ALA A 13 6.08 9.14 -3.35
N THR A 14 4.84 9.64 -3.48
CA THR A 14 3.78 8.98 -4.28
C THR A 14 3.55 9.60 -5.65
N GLY A 15 4.08 10.81 -5.91
CA GLY A 15 3.79 11.58 -7.12
C GLY A 15 2.41 12.25 -7.13
N GLU A 16 1.65 12.15 -6.03
CA GLU A 16 0.37 12.83 -5.84
C GLU A 16 0.53 14.33 -5.64
N THR A 17 -0.54 15.09 -5.88
CA THR A 17 -0.53 16.53 -5.57
C THR A 17 -0.71 16.78 -4.08
N ILE A 18 -0.13 17.88 -3.56
CA ILE A 18 -0.34 18.31 -2.16
C ILE A 18 -1.84 18.49 -1.84
N ALA A 19 -2.64 18.93 -2.83
CA ALA A 19 -4.08 19.08 -2.67
C ALA A 19 -4.77 17.72 -2.50
N THR A 20 -4.37 16.70 -3.27
CA THR A 20 -4.86 15.32 -3.09
C THR A 20 -4.50 14.79 -1.71
N VAL A 21 -3.23 14.90 -1.32
CA VAL A 21 -2.74 14.41 -0.02
C VAL A 21 -3.47 15.09 1.15
N LYS A 22 -3.71 16.41 1.07
CA LYS A 22 -4.51 17.14 2.07
C LYS A 22 -5.94 16.62 2.17
N ARG A 23 -6.57 16.32 1.03
CA ARG A 23 -7.93 15.77 0.98
C ARG A 23 -8.00 14.37 1.59
N LEU A 24 -6.94 13.57 1.46
CA LEU A 24 -6.84 12.22 2.02
C LEU A 24 -6.54 12.21 3.52
N GLY A 25 -5.91 13.27 4.05
CA GLY A 25 -5.80 13.48 5.50
C GLY A 25 -4.77 12.59 6.20
N PHE A 26 -3.60 12.38 5.59
CA PHE A 26 -2.50 11.61 6.20
C PHE A 26 -2.08 12.18 7.57
N LEU A 27 -1.89 11.27 8.53
CA LEU A 27 -1.41 11.57 9.88
C LEU A 27 -0.17 10.74 10.18
N LEU A 28 0.67 11.21 11.11
CA LEU A 28 1.71 10.36 11.69
C LEU A 28 1.02 9.35 12.59
N ALA A 29 1.25 8.07 12.35
CA ALA A 29 0.81 7.02 13.26
C ALA A 29 1.46 7.27 14.63
N GLU A 30 0.65 7.29 15.68
CA GLU A 30 1.14 7.38 17.04
C GLU A 30 1.75 6.02 17.44
N PRO A 31 2.99 5.94 17.92
CA PRO A 31 3.68 4.66 18.14
C PRO A 31 3.03 3.76 19.20
N HIS A 32 2.10 4.31 19.99
CA HIS A 32 1.36 3.59 21.03
C HIS A 32 -0.03 3.14 20.57
N GLU A 33 -0.47 3.55 19.38
CA GLU A 33 -1.70 3.07 18.77
C GLU A 33 -1.41 1.74 18.07
N SER A 34 -1.72 0.64 18.77
CA SER A 34 -1.65 -0.70 18.19
C SER A 34 -2.77 -0.84 17.16
N VAL A 35 -2.43 -0.74 15.88
CA VAL A 35 -3.33 -1.13 14.79
C VAL A 35 -3.34 -2.65 14.76
N ASP A 36 -4.50 -3.24 15.01
CA ASP A 36 -4.71 -4.67 14.84
C ASP A 36 -4.82 -4.98 13.33
N PRO A 37 -3.83 -5.66 12.73
CA PRO A 37 -3.83 -5.97 11.31
C PRO A 37 -4.96 -6.94 10.94
N ASP A 38 -5.43 -7.74 11.90
CA ASP A 38 -6.49 -8.75 11.72
C ASP A 38 -7.89 -8.20 12.06
N SER A 39 -7.98 -6.91 12.42
CA SER A 39 -9.26 -6.30 12.76
C SER A 39 -10.19 -6.32 11.54
N GLU A 40 -11.36 -6.94 11.70
CA GLU A 40 -12.43 -6.96 10.70
C GLU A 40 -12.92 -5.56 10.30
N THR A 41 -12.56 -4.53 11.07
CA THR A 41 -12.91 -3.11 10.83
C THR A 41 -11.83 -2.30 10.11
N SER A 42 -10.64 -2.87 9.88
CA SER A 42 -9.51 -2.19 9.23
C SER A 42 -9.75 -1.81 7.76
N GLY A 43 -10.83 -2.32 7.16
CA GLY A 43 -11.32 -1.91 5.85
C GLY A 43 -10.34 -2.21 4.69
N PRO A 44 -10.62 -1.75 3.46
CA PRO A 44 -9.84 -2.09 2.26
C PRO A 44 -8.47 -1.39 2.20
N LEU A 45 -8.06 -0.68 3.25
CA LEU A 45 -6.84 0.13 3.28
C LEU A 45 -5.70 -0.52 4.09
N VAL A 46 -5.93 -1.71 4.63
CA VAL A 46 -4.90 -2.55 5.24
C VAL A 46 -4.49 -3.64 4.27
N ILE A 47 -3.18 -3.85 4.13
CA ILE A 47 -2.57 -4.82 3.23
C ILE A 47 -1.78 -5.79 4.08
N ASP A 48 -2.12 -7.08 3.99
CA ASP A 48 -1.25 -8.17 4.46
C ASP A 48 -0.13 -8.36 3.43
N TRP A 49 1.11 -8.10 3.85
CA TRP A 49 2.28 -8.19 2.99
C TRP A 49 2.64 -9.64 2.65
N ASP A 50 2.42 -10.58 3.59
CA ASP A 50 2.72 -11.99 3.37
C ASP A 50 1.73 -12.59 2.36
N GLU A 51 0.45 -12.24 2.49
CA GLU A 51 -0.57 -12.64 1.50
C GLU A 51 -0.29 -12.01 0.13
N LEU A 52 -0.01 -10.71 0.07
CA LEU A 52 0.25 -10.00 -1.18
C LEU A 52 1.48 -10.57 -1.90
N ASP A 53 2.56 -10.86 -1.18
CA ASP A 53 3.76 -11.46 -1.76
C ASP A 53 3.48 -12.88 -2.24
N ASN A 54 2.69 -13.68 -1.50
CA ASN A 54 2.27 -14.99 -1.97
C ASN A 54 1.45 -14.90 -3.27
N GLN A 55 0.51 -13.96 -3.37
CA GLN A 55 -0.26 -13.71 -4.59
C GLN A 55 0.65 -13.33 -5.76
N ARG A 56 1.63 -12.44 -5.54
CA ARG A 56 2.63 -12.07 -6.56
C ARG A 56 3.46 -13.27 -7.02
N MET A 57 3.82 -14.19 -6.13
CA MET A 57 4.57 -15.39 -6.50
C MET A 57 3.70 -16.38 -7.29
N ILE A 58 2.43 -16.57 -6.91
CA ILE A 58 1.48 -17.40 -7.65
C ILE A 58 1.26 -16.84 -9.05
N THR A 59 0.97 -15.54 -9.18
CA THR A 59 0.78 -14.89 -10.49
C THR A 59 2.02 -14.99 -11.38
N GLN A 60 3.23 -14.86 -10.81
CA GLN A 60 4.48 -15.05 -11.56
C GLN A 60 4.70 -16.51 -12.00
N ALA A 61 4.33 -17.47 -11.16
CA ALA A 61 4.39 -18.89 -11.51
C ALA A 61 3.37 -19.26 -12.61
N GLU A 62 2.18 -18.67 -12.60
CA GLU A 62 1.16 -18.86 -13.64
C GLU A 62 1.55 -18.21 -14.97
N GLY A 63 2.24 -17.06 -14.94
CA GLY A 63 2.78 -16.41 -16.14
C GLY A 63 3.89 -17.21 -16.85
N LEU A 64 4.59 -18.10 -16.14
CA LEU A 64 5.60 -19.00 -16.71
C LEU A 64 5.03 -20.29 -17.31
N ASN A 65 3.79 -20.65 -16.96
CA ASN A 65 3.12 -21.85 -17.52
C ASN A 65 2.44 -21.59 -18.88
N HIS A 66 2.38 -20.34 -19.34
CA HIS A 66 1.82 -19.99 -20.64
C HIS A 66 2.91 -19.62 -21.66
N VAL A 67 3.89 -20.50 -21.85
CA VAL A 67 4.73 -20.44 -23.05
C VAL A 67 3.88 -20.99 -24.22
N PRO A 68 3.51 -20.20 -25.24
CA PRO A 68 2.86 -20.77 -26.40
C PRO A 68 3.92 -21.60 -27.13
N SER A 69 3.68 -22.91 -27.21
CA SER A 69 4.42 -23.81 -28.08
C SER A 69 4.15 -23.43 -29.53
N TRP A 70 4.96 -22.53 -30.09
CA TRP A 70 5.04 -22.37 -31.54
C TRP A 70 5.97 -23.46 -32.08
N VAL A 71 5.36 -24.54 -32.58
CA VAL A 71 5.90 -25.42 -33.61
C VAL A 71 5.13 -25.14 -34.89
#